data_AF-A0A3S5I495-F1
#
_entry.id   AF-A0A3S5I495-F1
#
_cell.length_a   1.000
_cell.length_b   1.000
_cell.length_c   1.000
_cell.angle_alpha   90.00
_cell.angle_beta   90.00
_cell.angle_gamma   90.00
#
_symmetry.space_group_name_H-M   'P 1'
#
loop_
_entity.id
_entity.type
_entity.pdbx_description
1 polymer ?
#
loop_
_entity_poly.entity_id
_entity_poly.type
_entity_poly.pdbx_seq_one_letter_code
_entity_poly.pdbx_strand_id
1 'polypeptide(L)'
;MVKWPVPPGDWEWFDVANAVFPAPGLWRREMTVSGMIARLQQHPLDALCTGTFWLADDFLSLDNTLDNETIEAAMALADECHDANIGFNWDHLQWAIEEAKK
;
A
#
# COMPACT_ATOMS: atom_id res chain seq x y z
N MET A 1 7.63 13.01 26.04
CA MET A 1 8.33 12.25 25.00
C MET A 1 7.76 10.84 24.99
N VAL A 2 6.90 10.51 24.03
CA VAL A 2 6.42 9.14 23.88
C VAL A 2 7.56 8.34 23.24
N LYS A 3 8.02 7.30 23.93
CA LYS A 3 9.07 6.40 23.42
C LYS A 3 8.36 5.34 22.59
N TRP A 4 8.27 5.56 21.27
CA TRP A 4 7.63 4.63 20.36
C TRP A 4 8.46 3.35 20.22
N PRO A 5 7.84 2.16 20.15
CA PRO A 5 8.58 0.92 19.93
C PRO A 5 9.01 0.88 18.47
N VAL A 6 10.27 1.25 18.21
CA VAL A 6 10.94 0.99 16.93
C VAL A 6 11.59 -0.39 17.02
N PRO A 7 11.22 -1.36 16.16
CA PRO A 7 11.87 -2.67 16.13
C PRO A 7 13.37 -2.56 15.90
N PRO A 8 14.19 -3.43 16.50
CA PRO A 8 15.62 -3.48 16.21
C PRO A 8 15.88 -4.17 14.85
N GLY A 9 16.77 -3.60 14.03
CA GLY A 9 17.16 -4.16 12.72
C GLY A 9 16.77 -3.25 11.55
N ASP A 10 16.83 -3.78 10.32
CA ASP A 10 16.12 -3.20 9.18
C ASP A 10 14.63 -3.47 9.40
N TRP A 11 13.82 -2.41 9.45
CA TRP A 11 12.39 -2.47 9.75
C TRP A 11 11.64 -1.65 8.73
N GLU A 12 10.46 -2.12 8.36
CA GLU A 12 9.54 -1.38 7.51
C GLU A 12 8.53 -0.64 8.39
N TRP A 13 8.03 0.50 7.91
CA TRP A 13 7.01 1.29 8.61
C TRP A 13 5.84 0.45 9.13
N PHE A 14 5.48 -0.61 8.40
CA PHE A 14 4.40 -1.53 8.74
C PHE A 14 4.69 -2.41 9.96
N ASP A 15 5.95 -2.72 10.27
CA ASP A 15 6.31 -3.44 11.51
C ASP A 15 5.90 -2.64 12.76
N VAL A 16 6.12 -1.31 12.71
CA VAL A 16 5.70 -0.39 13.79
C VAL A 16 4.20 -0.21 13.79
N ALA A 17 3.58 -0.02 12.62
CA ALA A 17 2.15 0.20 12.51
C ALA A 17 1.35 -1.01 13.02
N ASN A 18 1.74 -2.24 12.64
CA ASN A 18 1.08 -3.47 13.06
C ASN A 18 1.23 -3.75 14.56
N ALA A 19 2.31 -3.29 15.18
CA ALA A 19 2.54 -3.45 16.63
C ALA A 19 1.76 -2.45 17.49
N VAL A 20 1.45 -1.27 16.95
CA VAL A 20 0.85 -0.15 17.72
C VAL A 20 -0.63 0.05 17.43
N PHE A 21 -1.05 -0.14 16.18
CA PHE A 21 -2.47 -0.06 15.83
C PHE A 21 -3.11 -1.44 16.02
N PRO A 22 -4.32 -1.53 16.62
CA PRO A 22 -5.02 -2.81 16.75
C PRO A 22 -5.06 -3.46 15.38
N ALA A 23 -4.55 -4.69 15.29
CA ALA A 23 -4.37 -5.44 14.05
C ALA A 23 -5.59 -5.18 13.18
N PRO A 24 -5.44 -4.37 12.11
CA PRO A 24 -6.56 -3.95 11.34
C PRO A 24 -6.87 -5.23 10.55
N GLY A 25 -7.73 -6.09 11.12
CA GLY A 25 -7.75 -7.51 10.81
C GLY A 25 -7.96 -7.70 9.33
N LEU A 26 -6.91 -8.07 8.58
CA LEU A 26 -6.92 -8.22 7.12
C LEU A 26 -8.01 -7.35 6.51
N TRP A 27 -7.99 -6.02 6.73
CA TRP A 27 -8.98 -5.21 6.05
C TRP A 27 -8.68 -5.45 4.59
N ARG A 28 -9.61 -6.12 3.90
CA ARG A 28 -9.78 -6.00 2.48
C ARG A 28 -9.96 -4.50 2.23
N ARG A 29 -8.86 -3.78 2.15
CA ARG A 29 -8.83 -2.44 1.58
C ARG A 29 -9.29 -2.71 0.16
N GLU A 30 -10.51 -2.32 -0.16
CA GLU A 30 -10.95 -2.40 -1.54
C GLU A 30 -9.96 -1.55 -2.35
N MET A 31 -9.23 -2.18 -3.27
CA MET A 31 -8.26 -1.50 -4.13
C MET A 31 -8.98 -0.88 -5.33
N THR A 32 -10.05 -0.16 -5.00
CA THR A 32 -10.92 0.54 -5.92
C THR A 32 -10.85 2.04 -5.64
N VAL A 33 -11.27 2.84 -6.63
CA VAL A 33 -11.37 4.29 -6.45
C VAL A 33 -12.34 4.64 -5.33
N SER A 34 -13.47 3.93 -5.20
CA SER A 34 -14.41 4.12 -4.09
C SER A 34 -13.79 3.78 -2.74
N GLY A 35 -13.02 2.69 -2.67
CA GLY A 35 -12.25 2.31 -1.48
C GLY A 35 -11.23 3.38 -1.09
N MET A 36 -10.51 3.94 -2.06
CA MET A 36 -9.56 5.04 -1.82
C MET A 36 -10.26 6.31 -1.34
N ILE A 37 -11.39 6.70 -1.96
CA ILE A 37 -12.19 7.84 -1.49
C ILE A 37 -12.65 7.61 -0.05
N ALA A 38 -13.15 6.42 0.29
CA ALA A 38 -13.60 6.10 1.63
C ALA A 38 -12.46 6.22 2.66
N ARG A 39 -11.23 5.83 2.30
CA ARG A 39 -10.03 6.04 3.13
C ARG A 39 -9.69 7.53 3.29
N LEU A 40 -9.67 8.29 2.20
CA LEU A 40 -9.38 9.73 2.24
C LEU A 40 -10.42 10.52 3.05
N GLN A 41 -11.70 10.14 2.98
CA GLN A 41 -12.80 10.77 3.73
C GLN A 41 -12.71 10.56 5.25
N GLN A 42 -11.81 9.71 5.75
CA GLN A 42 -11.54 9.60 7.19
C GLN A 42 -10.76 10.81 7.72
N HIS A 43 -10.22 11.67 6.84
CA HIS A 43 -9.52 12.89 7.18
C HIS A 43 -10.40 14.13 6.94
N PRO A 44 -10.16 15.25 7.65
CA PRO A 44 -10.80 16.53 7.35
C PRO A 44 -10.53 16.95 5.90
N LEU A 45 -11.52 17.53 5.22
CA LEU A 45 -11.40 17.93 3.81
C LEU A 45 -10.39 19.06 3.56
N ASP A 46 -10.02 19.80 4.59
CA ASP A 46 -9.03 20.87 4.57
C ASP A 46 -7.63 20.42 5.05
N ALA A 47 -7.46 19.13 5.34
CA ALA A 47 -6.15 18.59 5.67
C ALA A 47 -5.20 18.68 4.44
N LEU A 48 -3.98 19.15 4.67
CA LEU A 48 -2.94 19.14 3.63
C LEU A 48 -2.54 17.70 3.32
N CYS A 49 -2.60 17.30 2.05
CA CYS A 49 -2.23 15.95 1.63
C CYS A 49 -1.50 15.95 0.28
N THR A 50 -0.63 14.95 0.09
CA THR A 50 0.00 14.60 -1.20
C THR A 50 0.12 13.09 -1.28
N GLY A 51 0.11 12.55 -2.50
CA GLY A 51 0.23 11.12 -2.75
C GLY A 51 0.32 10.82 -4.23
N THR A 52 0.70 9.59 -4.55
CA THR A 52 0.69 9.05 -5.91
C THR A 52 -0.56 8.20 -6.12
N PHE A 53 -1.07 8.20 -7.35
CA PHE A 53 -2.29 7.50 -7.73
C PHE A 53 -1.98 6.57 -8.89
N TRP A 54 -2.29 5.29 -8.71
CA TRP A 54 -2.05 4.23 -9.67
C TRP A 54 -3.34 3.46 -9.91
N LEU A 55 -3.57 3.06 -11.15
CA LEU A 55 -4.74 2.34 -11.62
C LEU A 55 -4.35 0.94 -12.10
N ALA A 56 -5.34 0.07 -12.30
CA ALA A 56 -5.11 -1.29 -12.82
C ALA A 56 -4.34 -1.27 -14.15
N ASP A 57 -4.57 -0.26 -14.99
CA ASP A 57 -3.88 -0.07 -16.27
C ASP A 57 -2.36 0.12 -16.11
N ASP A 58 -1.89 0.67 -14.99
CA ASP A 58 -0.47 0.82 -14.71
C ASP A 58 0.18 -0.54 -14.41
N PHE A 59 -0.53 -1.42 -13.69
CA PHE A 59 -0.09 -2.81 -13.45
C PHE A 59 -0.11 -3.62 -14.75
N LEU A 60 -1.15 -3.45 -15.58
CA LEU A 60 -1.26 -4.08 -16.89
C LEU A 60 -0.19 -3.59 -17.89
N SER A 61 0.37 -2.39 -17.67
CA SER A 61 1.47 -1.86 -18.46
C SER A 61 2.79 -2.59 -18.19
N LEU A 62 2.95 -3.14 -16.97
CA LEU A 62 4.10 -3.98 -16.58
C LEU A 62 3.87 -5.44 -16.96
N ASP A 63 2.65 -5.95 -16.76
CA ASP A 63 2.26 -7.30 -17.16
C ASP A 63 0.80 -7.35 -17.59
N ASN A 64 0.56 -7.52 -18.89
CA ASN A 64 -0.77 -7.53 -19.48
C ASN A 64 -1.52 -8.86 -19.32
N THR A 65 -0.93 -9.85 -18.65
CA THR A 65 -1.53 -11.17 -18.41
C THR A 65 -2.23 -11.28 -17.06
N LEU A 66 -2.13 -10.25 -16.22
CA LEU A 66 -2.71 -10.25 -14.88
C LEU A 66 -4.24 -10.26 -14.92
N ASP A 67 -4.84 -11.06 -14.03
CA ASP A 67 -6.26 -10.97 -13.73
C ASP A 67 -6.54 -9.94 -12.62
N ASN A 68 -7.82 -9.59 -12.45
CA ASN A 68 -8.22 -8.58 -11.47
C ASN A 68 -7.87 -8.97 -10.02
N GLU A 69 -7.88 -10.26 -9.69
CA GLU A 69 -7.57 -10.75 -8.34
C GLU A 69 -6.08 -10.54 -8.03
N THR A 70 -5.21 -10.91 -8.98
CA THR A 70 -3.76 -10.70 -8.88
C THR A 70 -3.41 -9.21 -8.86
N ILE A 71 -4.09 -8.38 -9.66
CA ILE A 71 -3.90 -6.92 -9.64
C ILE A 71 -4.29 -6.35 -8.28
N GLU A 72 -5.44 -6.74 -7.71
CA GLU A 72 -5.88 -6.28 -6.40
C GLU A 72 -4.90 -6.70 -5.30
N ALA A 73 -4.41 -7.94 -5.34
CA ALA A 73 -3.38 -8.42 -4.41
C ALA A 73 -2.05 -7.65 -4.55
N ALA A 74 -1.58 -7.41 -5.78
CA ALA A 74 -0.38 -6.63 -6.04
C ALA A 74 -0.55 -5.18 -5.58
N MET A 75 -1.70 -4.54 -5.81
CA MET A 75 -1.99 -3.21 -5.30
C MET A 75 -1.95 -3.14 -3.78
N ALA A 76 -2.54 -4.14 -3.11
CA ALA A 76 -2.52 -4.22 -1.65
C ALA A 76 -1.09 -4.35 -1.12
N LEU A 77 -0.28 -5.21 -1.72
CA LEU A 77 1.16 -5.36 -1.38
C LEU A 77 1.94 -4.08 -1.67
N ALA A 78 1.66 -3.41 -2.77
CA ALA A 78 2.35 -2.18 -3.14
C ALA A 78 2.08 -1.07 -2.12
N ASP A 79 0.82 -0.91 -1.68
CA ASP A 79 0.41 0.03 -0.62
C ASP A 79 0.94 -0.37 0.77
N GLU A 80 0.99 -1.67 1.07
CA GLU A 80 1.45 -2.22 2.35
C GLU A 80 2.99 -2.30 2.48
N CYS A 81 3.75 -2.31 1.40
CA CYS A 81 5.21 -2.44 1.48
C CYS A 81 5.92 -1.20 0.93
N HIS A 82 5.23 -0.06 0.85
CA HIS A 82 5.83 1.16 0.34
C HIS A 82 6.95 1.68 1.25
N ASP A 83 8.20 1.58 0.77
CA ASP A 83 9.37 2.23 1.38
C ASP A 83 9.57 3.65 0.82
N ALA A 84 9.59 4.64 1.71
CA ALA A 84 9.80 6.03 1.38
C ALA A 84 11.19 6.33 0.78
N ASN A 85 12.19 5.47 1.01
CA ASN A 85 13.53 5.61 0.42
C ASN A 85 13.59 5.18 -1.04
N ILE A 86 12.69 4.28 -1.47
CA ILE A 86 12.64 3.72 -2.82
C ILE A 86 11.59 4.48 -3.66
N GLY A 87 10.50 4.92 -3.03
CA GLY A 87 9.42 5.64 -3.68
C GLY A 87 8.36 4.72 -4.27
N PHE A 88 7.14 5.25 -4.46
CA PHE A 88 6.04 4.50 -5.07
C PHE A 88 6.13 4.62 -6.59
N ASN A 89 6.91 3.74 -7.22
CA ASN A 89 7.38 3.83 -8.61
C ASN A 89 7.23 2.50 -9.39
N TRP A 90 7.57 2.49 -10.68
CA TRP A 90 7.44 1.31 -11.55
C TRP A 90 8.17 0.06 -11.04
N ASP A 91 9.38 0.19 -10.50
CA ASP A 91 10.15 -0.95 -9.97
C ASP A 91 9.46 -1.55 -8.73
N HIS A 92 8.86 -0.70 -7.89
CA HIS A 92 8.06 -1.14 -6.74
C HIS A 92 6.78 -1.85 -7.16
N LEU A 93 6.10 -1.35 -8.20
CA LEU A 93 4.91 -2.01 -8.78
C LEU A 93 5.28 -3.38 -9.36
N GLN A 94 6.42 -3.48 -10.07
CA GLN A 94 6.93 -4.74 -10.61
C GLN A 94 7.22 -5.75 -9.50
N TRP A 95 7.88 -5.34 -8.42
CA TRP A 95 8.11 -6.18 -7.25
C TRP A 95 6.80 -6.70 -6.65
N ALA A 96 5.81 -5.82 -6.49
CA ALA A 96 4.52 -6.20 -5.91
C ALA A 96 3.75 -7.20 -6.79
N ILE A 97 3.85 -7.07 -8.12
CA ILE A 97 3.28 -8.04 -9.08
C ILE A 97 3.97 -9.41 -8.93
N GLU A 98 5.29 -9.43 -8.81
CA GLU A 98 6.06 -10.66 -8.65
C GLU A 98 5.75 -11.37 -7.32
N GLU A 99 5.54 -10.60 -6.26
CA GLU A 99 5.17 -11.13 -4.95
C GLU A 99 3.73 -11.67 -4.94
N ALA A 100 2.78 -10.96 -5.57
CA ALA A 100 1.37 -11.38 -5.64
C ALA A 100 1.13 -12.71 -6.38
N LYS A 101 2.07 -13.11 -7.24
CA LYS A 101 1.99 -14.36 -8.03
C LYS A 101 2.51 -15.60 -7.30
N LYS A 102 3.16 -15.43 -6.15
CA LYS A 102 3.74 -16.53 -5.38
C LYS A 102 2.68 -17.31 -4.61
#